data_AF-X8HEJ4-F1
#
_entry.id   AF-X8HEJ4-F1
#
_cell.length_a   1.000
_cell.length_b   1.000
_cell.length_c   1.000
_cell.angle_alpha   90.00
_cell.angle_beta   90.00
_cell.angle_gamma   90.00
#
_symmetry.space_group_name_H-M   'P 1'
#
loop_
_entity.id
_entity.type
_entity.pdbx_description
1 polymer ?
#
loop_
_entity_poly.entity_id
_entity_poly.type
_entity_poly.pdbx_seq_one_letter_code
_entity_poly.pdbx_strand_id
1 'polypeptide(L)'
;MKLFKSIFILIFYFIFSLSLFAEVKFLNDFNLNIKKKFSDSDIKLMYTELCLNDKVSFSCFNNAMHGLEKIEDLEFFNNSNDNLLVIVDYTKPSTEERLFVIDLRKKQLLISSLVTHGRGTGGLYATNFSNKNNSYSTSSGFYLTGNIYNGKHGESLVLYGLEKDKNDNAQKRTIVMHQAYYANKSFAKKYGRLGRSKGCLALPTDLNSKIINLISDGVVLYVHTNFDENKEYDFSKLLSKSF
;
A
#
# COMPACT_ATOMS: atom_id res chain seq x y z
N MET A 1 -69.64 -4.20 26.67
CA MET A 1 -68.28 -4.29 27.26
C MET A 1 -67.27 -5.19 26.53
N LYS A 2 -67.64 -5.98 25.51
CA LYS A 2 -66.67 -6.81 24.75
C LYS A 2 -66.01 -6.09 23.55
N LEU A 3 -66.65 -5.06 22.99
CA LEU A 3 -66.15 -4.36 21.80
C LEU A 3 -64.96 -3.43 22.09
N PHE A 4 -64.94 -2.78 23.26
CA PHE A 4 -63.86 -1.87 23.65
C PHE A 4 -62.54 -2.58 24.00
N LYS A 5 -62.56 -3.85 24.40
CA LYS A 5 -61.34 -4.63 24.65
C LYS A 5 -60.61 -5.01 23.36
N SER A 6 -61.33 -5.23 22.25
CA SER A 6 -60.70 -5.65 20.99
C SER A 6 -59.98 -4.50 20.28
N ILE A 7 -60.48 -3.27 20.43
CA ILE A 7 -59.85 -2.07 19.84
C ILE A 7 -58.54 -1.73 20.57
N PHE A 8 -58.49 -1.91 21.89
CA PHE A 8 -57.30 -1.63 22.68
C PHE A 8 -56.14 -2.60 22.38
N ILE A 9 -56.45 -3.86 22.06
CA ILE A 9 -55.46 -4.87 21.67
C ILE A 9 -54.88 -4.56 20.28
N LEU A 10 -55.70 -4.13 19.31
CA LEU A 10 -55.21 -3.79 17.97
C LEU A 10 -54.28 -2.56 17.97
N ILE A 11 -54.58 -1.55 18.80
CA ILE A 11 -53.74 -0.34 18.92
C ILE A 11 -52.38 -0.69 19.58
N PHE A 12 -52.36 -1.61 20.53
CA PHE A 12 -51.13 -2.04 21.20
C PHE A 12 -50.19 -2.80 20.24
N TYR A 13 -50.72 -3.66 19.36
CA TYR A 13 -49.91 -4.32 18.32
C TYR A 13 -49.42 -3.35 17.24
N PHE A 14 -50.19 -2.30 16.91
CA PHE A 14 -49.76 -1.30 15.95
C PHE A 14 -48.61 -0.44 16.50
N ILE A 15 -48.66 -0.03 17.77
CA ILE A 15 -47.58 0.72 18.44
C ILE A 15 -46.32 -0.16 18.62
N PHE A 16 -46.49 -1.45 18.95
CA PHE A 16 -45.35 -2.38 19.09
C PHE A 16 -44.72 -2.77 17.74
N SER A 17 -45.47 -2.69 16.64
CA SER A 17 -44.93 -2.86 15.28
C SER A 17 -44.16 -1.63 14.79
N LEU A 18 -44.55 -0.43 15.23
CA LEU A 18 -43.84 0.82 14.88
C LEU A 18 -42.52 0.97 15.65
N SER A 19 -42.41 0.43 16.86
CA SER A 19 -41.16 0.46 17.63
C SER A 19 -40.06 -0.42 17.04
N LEU A 20 -40.40 -1.49 16.29
CA LEU A 20 -39.39 -2.29 15.58
C LEU A 20 -38.84 -1.59 14.32
N PHE A 21 -39.59 -0.69 13.69
CA PHE A 21 -39.10 0.04 12.50
C PHE A 21 -38.27 1.28 12.85
N ALA A 22 -38.39 1.81 14.07
CA ALA A 22 -37.55 2.92 14.54
C ALA A 22 -36.14 2.46 14.91
N GLU A 23 -35.96 1.22 15.35
CA GLU A 23 -34.66 0.66 15.76
C GLU A 23 -33.74 0.36 14.57
N VAL A 24 -34.30 0.17 13.36
CA VAL A 24 -33.54 -0.11 12.13
C VAL A 24 -33.02 1.16 11.45
N LYS A 25 -33.51 2.35 11.81
CA LYS A 25 -33.03 3.61 11.23
C LYS A 25 -31.89 4.28 12.01
N PHE A 26 -31.67 3.89 13.27
CA PHE A 26 -30.67 4.54 14.12
C PHE A 26 -29.25 3.92 13.99
N LEU A 27 -29.12 2.75 13.35
CA LEU A 27 -27.83 2.09 13.14
C LEU A 27 -27.13 2.48 11.82
N ASN A 28 -27.83 3.18 10.91
CA ASN A 28 -27.24 3.62 9.63
C ASN A 28 -26.63 5.03 9.69
N ASP A 29 -26.72 5.74 10.83
CA ASP A 29 -26.22 7.13 10.96
C ASP A 29 -25.10 7.29 11.99
N PHE A 30 -24.58 6.17 12.53
CA PHE A 30 -23.28 6.18 13.20
C PHE A 30 -22.16 6.10 12.16
N ASN A 31 -21.98 7.18 11.41
CA ASN A 31 -20.73 7.50 10.73
C ASN A 31 -19.70 7.98 11.79
N LEU A 32 -19.48 7.17 12.82
CA LEU A 32 -18.24 7.23 13.58
C LEU A 32 -17.18 6.66 12.64
N ASN A 33 -16.32 7.53 12.14
CA ASN A 33 -15.12 7.25 11.37
C ASN A 33 -14.12 6.43 12.22
N ILE A 34 -14.53 5.25 12.72
CA ILE A 34 -13.64 4.29 13.36
C ILE A 34 -12.84 3.70 12.21
N LYS A 35 -11.67 4.29 11.95
CA LYS A 35 -10.63 3.66 11.14
C LYS A 35 -10.48 2.23 11.63
N LYS A 36 -10.82 1.29 10.77
CA LYS A 36 -10.87 -0.13 11.11
C LYS A 36 -9.44 -0.60 11.35
N LYS A 37 -9.02 -0.69 12.62
CA LYS A 37 -7.79 -1.39 12.98
C LYS A 37 -8.02 -2.89 12.79
N PHE A 38 -7.26 -3.49 11.90
CA PHE A 38 -7.21 -4.92 11.64
C PHE A 38 -6.50 -5.60 12.81
N SER A 39 -7.12 -6.64 13.37
CA SER A 39 -6.42 -7.53 14.29
C SER A 39 -5.39 -8.38 13.53
N ASP A 40 -4.38 -8.92 14.22
CA ASP A 40 -3.43 -9.87 13.64
C ASP A 40 -4.14 -11.06 12.95
N SER A 41 -5.28 -11.50 13.52
CA SER A 41 -6.12 -12.52 12.90
C SER A 41 -6.77 -12.06 11.60
N ASP A 42 -7.24 -10.81 11.52
CA ASP A 42 -7.82 -10.25 10.29
C ASP A 42 -6.76 -10.15 9.19
N ILE A 43 -5.55 -9.67 9.54
CA ILE A 43 -4.42 -9.56 8.59
C ILE A 43 -4.06 -10.95 8.07
N LYS A 44 -3.99 -11.97 8.94
CA LYS A 44 -3.67 -13.34 8.55
C LYS A 44 -4.75 -13.99 7.68
N LEU A 45 -6.02 -13.73 7.97
CA LEU A 45 -7.12 -14.17 7.13
C LEU A 45 -7.04 -13.54 5.74
N MET A 46 -6.86 -12.21 5.68
CA MET A 46 -6.75 -11.47 4.42
C MET A 46 -5.56 -11.91 3.58
N TYR A 47 -4.40 -12.15 4.20
CA TYR A 47 -3.22 -12.72 3.54
C TYR A 47 -3.51 -14.07 2.86
N THR A 48 -4.33 -14.90 3.52
CA THR A 48 -4.75 -16.20 2.99
C THR A 48 -5.75 -16.04 1.85
N GLU A 49 -6.75 -15.17 2.00
CA GLU A 49 -7.76 -14.89 0.97
C GLU A 49 -7.13 -14.29 -0.30
N LEU A 50 -6.12 -13.43 -0.14
CA LEU A 50 -5.34 -12.85 -1.24
C LEU A 50 -4.42 -13.86 -1.94
N CYS A 51 -4.24 -15.06 -1.39
CA CYS A 51 -3.35 -16.10 -1.93
C CYS A 51 -1.92 -15.57 -2.17
N LEU A 52 -1.34 -14.92 -1.14
CA LEU A 52 -0.01 -14.31 -1.21
C LEU A 52 1.15 -15.24 -0.84
N ASN A 53 0.87 -16.46 -0.35
CA ASN A 53 1.86 -17.38 0.21
C ASN A 53 3.08 -17.68 -0.68
N ASP A 54 2.89 -17.67 -1.99
CA ASP A 54 3.93 -17.92 -3.01
C ASP A 54 4.57 -16.63 -3.56
N LYS A 55 4.08 -15.46 -3.15
CA LYS A 55 4.43 -14.15 -3.71
C LYS A 55 5.09 -13.22 -2.70
N VAL A 56 4.55 -13.10 -1.50
CA VAL A 56 5.03 -12.17 -0.47
C VAL A 56 5.04 -12.91 0.87
N SER A 57 6.06 -12.75 1.69
CA SER A 57 6.07 -13.37 3.02
C SER A 57 4.96 -12.79 3.90
N PHE A 58 4.47 -13.57 4.86
CA PHE A 58 3.50 -13.05 5.83
C PHE A 58 4.10 -11.88 6.63
N SER A 59 5.38 -11.94 7.00
CA SER A 59 6.05 -10.83 7.72
C SER A 59 6.06 -9.55 6.89
N CYS A 60 6.34 -9.62 5.59
CA CYS A 60 6.30 -8.48 4.69
C CYS A 60 4.89 -7.89 4.60
N PHE A 61 3.87 -8.74 4.42
CA PHE A 61 2.47 -8.30 4.33
C PHE A 61 1.98 -7.70 5.65
N ASN A 62 2.31 -8.32 6.79
CA ASN A 62 1.94 -7.85 8.12
C ASN A 62 2.53 -6.45 8.41
N ASN A 63 3.81 -6.26 8.11
CA ASN A 63 4.47 -4.96 8.26
C ASN A 63 3.81 -3.90 7.35
N ALA A 64 3.47 -4.26 6.12
CA ALA A 64 2.78 -3.36 5.19
C ALA A 64 1.40 -2.93 5.72
N MET A 65 0.61 -3.86 6.26
CA MET A 65 -0.71 -3.59 6.83
C MET A 65 -0.65 -2.68 8.06
N HIS A 66 0.23 -2.95 9.02
CA HIS A 66 0.38 -2.07 10.19
C HIS A 66 0.90 -0.68 9.82
N GLY A 67 1.73 -0.59 8.77
CA GLY A 67 2.17 0.69 8.26
C GLY A 67 1.04 1.48 7.62
N LEU A 68 0.20 0.84 6.82
CA LEU A 68 -1.00 1.45 6.26
C LEU A 68 -1.89 2.03 7.37
N GLU A 69 -2.22 1.25 8.41
CA GLU A 69 -3.02 1.72 9.54
C GLU A 69 -2.42 2.95 10.24
N LYS A 70 -1.11 2.92 10.51
CA LYS A 70 -0.42 4.03 11.16
C LYS A 70 -0.35 5.28 10.30
N ILE A 71 -0.21 5.11 8.98
CA ILE A 71 -0.16 6.21 8.02
C ILE A 71 -1.55 6.81 7.82
N GLU A 72 -2.59 5.97 7.78
CA GLU A 72 -3.98 6.41 7.72
C GLU A 72 -4.30 7.34 8.89
N ASP A 73 -3.84 7.03 10.11
CA ASP A 73 -4.01 7.86 11.31
C ASP A 73 -3.39 9.28 11.20
N LEU A 74 -2.57 9.58 10.18
CA LEU A 74 -1.92 10.89 10.00
C LEU A 74 -2.85 11.91 9.32
N GLU A 75 -2.80 13.17 9.77
CA GLU A 75 -3.68 14.24 9.30
C GLU A 75 -3.60 14.51 7.78
N PHE A 76 -2.43 14.29 7.18
CA PHE A 76 -2.23 14.50 5.74
C PHE A 76 -2.80 13.39 4.86
N PHE A 77 -3.25 12.27 5.46
CA PHE A 77 -3.81 11.13 4.75
C PHE A 77 -5.33 11.27 4.47
N ASN A 78 -5.96 12.40 4.84
CA ASN A 78 -7.42 12.59 4.73
C ASN A 78 -7.98 12.59 3.28
N ASN A 79 -7.13 12.57 2.24
CA ASN A 79 -7.54 12.52 0.82
C ASN A 79 -6.88 11.40 0.01
N SER A 80 -6.28 10.41 0.68
CA SER A 80 -5.54 9.32 0.03
C SER A 80 -6.41 8.09 -0.22
N ASN A 81 -6.00 7.27 -1.19
CA ASN A 81 -6.68 6.03 -1.53
C ASN A 81 -6.21 4.88 -0.62
N ASP A 82 -6.94 4.68 0.47
CA ASP A 82 -6.79 3.61 1.48
C ASP A 82 -7.11 2.20 0.96
N ASN A 83 -7.68 2.09 -0.24
CA ASN A 83 -8.14 0.80 -0.76
C ASN A 83 -7.03 0.00 -1.43
N LEU A 84 -5.94 0.67 -1.78
CA LEU A 84 -4.80 0.07 -2.46
C LEU A 84 -3.60 0.05 -1.54
N LEU A 85 -2.84 -1.04 -1.63
CA LEU A 85 -1.54 -1.19 -1.00
C LEU A 85 -0.54 -1.67 -2.03
N VAL A 86 0.60 -0.99 -2.10
CA VAL A 86 1.72 -1.39 -2.96
C VAL A 86 2.84 -1.95 -2.12
N ILE A 87 3.28 -3.16 -2.42
CA ILE A 87 4.45 -3.78 -1.79
C ILE A 87 5.55 -3.93 -2.83
N VAL A 88 6.76 -3.49 -2.48
CA VAL A 88 7.98 -3.78 -3.20
C VAL A 88 8.89 -4.63 -2.31
N ASP A 89 8.99 -5.91 -2.62
CA ASP A 89 9.72 -6.90 -1.81
C ASP A 89 11.16 -7.08 -2.31
N TYR A 90 12.10 -6.33 -1.73
CA TYR A 90 13.50 -6.41 -2.12
C TYR A 90 14.28 -7.57 -1.47
N THR A 91 13.62 -8.45 -0.71
CA THR A 91 14.23 -9.74 -0.33
C THR A 91 14.39 -10.65 -1.55
N LYS A 92 13.57 -10.45 -2.59
CA LYS A 92 13.61 -11.19 -3.85
C LYS A 92 14.68 -10.72 -4.83
N PRO A 93 15.24 -11.64 -5.63
CA PRO A 93 16.16 -11.26 -6.70
C PRO A 93 15.46 -10.38 -7.74
N SER A 94 16.21 -9.50 -8.41
CA SER A 94 15.66 -8.58 -9.41
C SER A 94 15.03 -9.27 -10.62
N THR A 95 15.33 -10.54 -10.84
CA THR A 95 14.78 -11.35 -11.92
C THR A 95 13.38 -11.87 -11.64
N GLU A 96 12.89 -11.74 -10.41
CA GLU A 96 11.56 -12.18 -9.99
C GLU A 96 10.59 -10.99 -9.86
N GLU A 97 9.30 -11.30 -10.01
CA GLU A 97 8.25 -10.35 -9.70
C GLU A 97 8.27 -10.03 -8.21
N ARG A 98 8.38 -8.73 -7.92
CA ARG A 98 8.62 -8.22 -6.58
C ARG A 98 7.98 -6.86 -6.34
N LEU A 99 7.08 -6.46 -7.22
CA LEU A 99 6.14 -5.36 -7.02
C LEU A 99 4.74 -5.94 -7.09
N PHE A 100 3.94 -5.66 -6.07
CA PHE A 100 2.59 -6.17 -5.91
C PHE A 100 1.64 -5.00 -5.65
N VAL A 101 0.60 -4.86 -6.46
CA VAL A 101 -0.49 -3.89 -6.21
C VAL A 101 -1.71 -4.67 -5.77
N ILE A 102 -2.19 -4.40 -4.56
CA ILE A 102 -3.24 -5.14 -3.87
C ILE A 102 -4.45 -4.22 -3.68
N ASP A 103 -5.64 -4.71 -4.03
CA ASP A 103 -6.93 -4.11 -3.66
C ASP A 103 -7.42 -4.78 -2.37
N LEU A 104 -7.37 -4.04 -1.27
CA LEU A 104 -7.71 -4.53 0.06
C LEU A 104 -9.23 -4.69 0.23
N ARG A 105 -10.04 -3.86 -0.45
CA ARG A 105 -11.51 -3.98 -0.42
C ARG A 105 -11.98 -5.22 -1.14
N LYS A 106 -11.45 -5.44 -2.35
CA LYS A 106 -11.79 -6.61 -3.17
C LYS A 106 -11.04 -7.85 -2.76
N LYS A 107 -10.06 -7.73 -1.85
CA LYS A 107 -9.15 -8.80 -1.44
C LYS A 107 -8.52 -9.47 -2.66
N GLN A 108 -7.99 -8.65 -3.57
CA GLN A 108 -7.45 -9.10 -4.84
C GLN A 108 -6.05 -8.55 -5.09
N LEU A 109 -5.13 -9.43 -5.52
CA LEU A 109 -3.88 -8.99 -6.15
C LEU A 109 -4.17 -8.52 -7.58
N LEU A 110 -4.02 -7.22 -7.84
CA LEU A 110 -4.31 -6.60 -9.14
C LEU A 110 -3.14 -6.71 -10.12
N ILE A 111 -1.91 -6.53 -9.62
CA ILE A 111 -0.69 -6.54 -10.43
C ILE A 111 0.44 -7.24 -9.67
N SER A 112 1.17 -8.11 -10.38
CA SER A 112 2.48 -8.64 -10.00
C SER A 112 3.46 -8.25 -11.11
N SER A 113 4.60 -7.64 -10.76
CA SER A 113 5.52 -7.07 -11.74
C SER A 113 6.98 -7.14 -11.30
N LEU A 114 7.86 -7.13 -12.30
CA LEU A 114 9.26 -6.75 -12.11
C LEU A 114 9.36 -5.28 -11.67
N VAL A 115 10.38 -4.96 -10.89
CA VAL A 115 10.77 -3.58 -10.57
C VAL A 115 12.27 -3.53 -10.28
N THR A 116 12.94 -2.49 -10.75
CA THR A 116 14.39 -2.28 -10.54
C THR A 116 14.67 -1.50 -9.25
N HIS A 117 15.90 -1.63 -8.74
CA HIS A 117 16.42 -0.79 -7.66
C HIS A 117 17.60 0.07 -8.14
N GLY A 118 18.04 1.00 -7.31
CA GLY A 118 19.21 1.84 -7.56
C GLY A 118 20.53 1.06 -7.61
N ARG A 119 21.48 1.49 -8.45
CA ARG A 119 22.79 0.80 -8.60
C ARG A 119 23.62 0.74 -7.32
N GLY A 120 23.42 1.68 -6.39
CA GLY A 120 24.04 1.67 -5.07
C GLY A 120 23.38 0.68 -4.09
N THR A 121 22.30 0.03 -4.50
CA THR A 121 21.54 -0.90 -3.64
C THR A 121 21.95 -2.35 -3.79
N GLY A 122 22.54 -2.73 -4.91
CA GLY A 122 23.00 -4.09 -5.13
C GLY A 122 23.07 -4.47 -6.60
N GLY A 123 23.10 -5.79 -6.83
CA GLY A 123 23.21 -6.41 -8.14
C GLY A 123 21.96 -7.22 -8.46
N LEU A 124 22.06 -8.55 -8.36
CA LEU A 124 20.89 -9.43 -8.45
C LEU A 124 19.94 -9.17 -7.28
N TYR A 125 20.47 -9.21 -6.06
CA TYR A 125 19.77 -8.87 -4.83
C TYR A 125 20.02 -7.41 -4.43
N ALA A 126 19.03 -6.83 -3.75
CA ALA A 126 19.13 -5.53 -3.11
C ALA A 126 19.56 -5.72 -1.65
N THR A 127 20.74 -5.24 -1.29
CA THR A 127 21.37 -5.52 0.01
C THR A 127 21.79 -4.27 0.77
N ASN A 128 21.76 -3.10 0.12
CA ASN A 128 22.15 -1.84 0.72
C ASN A 128 21.13 -0.74 0.42
N PHE A 129 20.58 -0.09 1.44
CA PHE A 129 19.59 0.97 1.25
C PHE A 129 20.12 2.27 1.80
N SER A 130 19.83 3.38 1.13
CA SER A 130 20.33 4.68 1.56
C SER A 130 19.36 5.80 1.26
N ASN A 131 19.25 6.69 2.23
CA ASN A 131 18.57 7.97 2.12
C ASN A 131 19.52 9.11 1.69
N LYS A 132 20.83 8.85 1.57
CA LYS A 132 21.82 9.91 1.29
C LYS A 132 21.76 10.37 -0.16
N ASN A 133 21.92 11.66 -0.37
CA ASN A 133 22.07 12.22 -1.72
C ASN A 133 23.30 11.59 -2.42
N ASN A 134 23.24 11.44 -3.74
CA ASN A 134 24.29 10.83 -4.57
C ASN A 134 24.72 9.39 -4.22
N SER A 135 24.04 8.71 -3.29
CA SER A 135 24.29 7.29 -2.98
C SER A 135 23.97 6.36 -4.15
N TYR A 136 23.07 6.78 -5.04
CA TYR A 136 22.47 5.97 -6.10
C TYR A 136 21.74 4.72 -5.59
N SER A 137 21.44 4.64 -4.30
CA SER A 137 20.69 3.56 -3.67
C SER A 137 19.21 3.91 -3.62
N THR A 138 18.34 2.91 -3.72
CA THR A 138 16.96 3.03 -3.28
C THR A 138 16.92 3.14 -1.75
N SER A 139 16.01 3.93 -1.20
CA SER A 139 15.70 3.95 0.23
C SER A 139 14.57 2.96 0.54
N SER A 140 14.65 2.28 1.67
CA SER A 140 13.62 1.34 2.16
C SER A 140 12.47 2.06 2.85
N GLY A 141 11.44 1.32 3.25
CA GLY A 141 10.37 1.81 4.12
C GLY A 141 9.15 2.35 3.37
N PHE A 142 8.36 3.17 4.06
CA PHE A 142 7.05 3.63 3.60
C PHE A 142 7.12 4.92 2.79
N TYR A 143 6.36 4.93 1.71
CA TYR A 143 6.15 6.07 0.83
C TYR A 143 4.66 6.32 0.65
N LEU A 144 4.31 7.57 0.36
CA LEU A 144 3.02 7.94 -0.21
C LEU A 144 3.22 8.30 -1.68
N THR A 145 2.40 7.75 -2.57
CA THR A 145 2.43 8.12 -3.98
C THR A 145 1.81 9.50 -4.19
N GLY A 146 2.38 10.26 -5.13
CA GLY A 146 1.93 11.60 -5.47
C GLY A 146 1.32 11.69 -6.86
N ASN A 147 1.52 12.86 -7.47
CA ASN A 147 1.06 13.14 -8.81
C ASN A 147 1.93 12.45 -9.86
N ILE A 148 1.32 12.18 -11.01
CA ILE A 148 2.02 11.81 -12.24
C ILE A 148 2.55 13.07 -12.93
N TYR A 149 3.76 13.01 -13.47
CA TYR A 149 4.34 14.05 -14.32
C TYR A 149 5.16 13.44 -15.47
N ASN A 150 5.39 14.24 -16.51
CA ASN A 150 6.25 13.83 -17.63
C ASN A 150 7.67 14.35 -17.44
N GLY A 151 8.61 13.43 -17.18
CA GLY A 151 10.03 13.73 -17.04
C GLY A 151 10.87 13.17 -18.19
N LYS A 152 12.21 13.18 -18.02
CA LYS A 152 13.17 12.59 -18.98
C LYS A 152 12.97 11.09 -19.27
N HIS A 153 12.19 10.39 -18.44
CA HIS A 153 11.89 8.97 -18.59
C HIS A 153 10.44 8.74 -19.04
N GLY A 154 9.74 9.79 -19.47
CA GLY A 154 8.32 9.79 -19.77
C GLY A 154 7.48 9.94 -18.50
N GLU A 155 6.29 9.36 -18.54
CA GLU A 155 5.32 9.35 -17.45
C GLU A 155 5.93 8.74 -16.18
N SER A 156 6.00 9.54 -15.12
CA SER A 156 6.69 9.22 -13.86
C SER A 156 5.80 9.60 -12.67
N LEU A 157 5.85 8.79 -11.61
CA LEU A 157 5.07 8.97 -10.40
C LEU A 157 5.95 9.48 -9.25
N VAL A 158 5.57 10.61 -8.66
CA VAL A 158 6.25 11.15 -7.48
C VAL A 158 6.08 10.22 -6.28
N LEU A 159 7.16 10.05 -5.49
CA LEU A 159 7.13 9.32 -4.23
C LEU A 159 7.55 10.23 -3.07
N TYR A 160 6.70 10.31 -2.05
CA TYR A 160 6.96 11.02 -0.80
C TYR A 160 7.43 10.02 0.25
N GLY A 161 8.68 10.13 0.70
CA GLY A 161 9.18 9.26 1.78
C GLY A 161 8.61 9.68 3.13
N LEU A 162 8.05 8.73 3.88
CA LEU A 162 7.31 8.98 5.12
C LEU A 162 8.13 8.83 6.40
N GLU A 163 9.42 8.51 6.31
CA GLU A 163 10.23 8.14 7.47
C GLU A 163 11.53 8.94 7.56
N LYS A 164 11.68 9.63 8.70
CA LYS A 164 12.83 10.47 9.03
C LYS A 164 14.12 9.66 8.96
N ASP A 165 15.14 10.23 8.31
CA ASP A 165 16.47 9.63 8.12
C ASP A 165 16.49 8.29 7.34
N LYS A 166 15.32 7.72 6.97
CA LYS A 166 15.18 6.44 6.24
C LYS A 166 14.83 6.66 4.76
N ASN A 167 13.88 7.54 4.46
CA ASN A 167 13.49 7.88 3.09
C ASN A 167 12.98 9.33 2.89
N ASP A 168 12.99 10.16 3.93
CA ASP A 168 12.55 11.57 3.90
C ASP A 168 13.25 12.47 2.85
N ASN A 169 14.37 12.05 2.26
CA ASN A 169 15.02 12.77 1.16
C ASN A 169 14.54 12.33 -0.24
N ALA A 170 13.52 11.46 -0.35
CA ALA A 170 13.04 10.91 -1.62
C ALA A 170 12.78 11.99 -2.68
N GLN A 171 12.00 13.03 -2.34
CA GLN A 171 11.72 14.15 -3.23
C GLN A 171 12.98 14.92 -3.62
N LYS A 172 13.82 15.30 -2.63
CA LYS A 172 15.07 16.06 -2.86
C LYS A 172 16.04 15.30 -3.77
N ARG A 173 15.96 13.97 -3.75
CA ARG A 173 16.76 13.04 -4.58
C ARG A 173 16.08 12.66 -5.90
N THR A 174 14.87 13.17 -6.14
CA THR A 174 14.03 12.85 -7.31
C THR A 174 13.80 11.35 -7.45
N ILE A 175 13.56 10.66 -6.33
CA ILE A 175 13.18 9.24 -6.30
C ILE A 175 11.72 9.15 -6.72
N VAL A 176 11.48 8.47 -7.83
CA VAL A 176 10.17 8.33 -8.49
C VAL A 176 9.98 6.90 -8.99
N MET A 177 8.76 6.54 -9.39
CA MET A 177 8.54 5.39 -10.27
C MET A 177 8.51 5.86 -11.72
N HIS A 178 9.17 5.14 -12.62
CA HIS A 178 9.19 5.47 -14.05
C HIS A 178 9.50 4.23 -14.88
N GLN A 179 9.23 4.26 -16.18
CA GLN A 179 9.60 3.13 -17.05
C GLN A 179 11.10 3.04 -17.32
N ALA A 180 11.58 1.83 -17.58
CA ALA A 180 12.92 1.61 -18.12
C ALA A 180 12.99 0.41 -19.07
N TYR A 181 13.65 0.58 -20.21
CA TYR A 181 13.86 -0.50 -21.19
C TYR A 181 14.67 -1.69 -20.64
N TYR A 182 15.33 -1.53 -19.49
CA TYR A 182 16.12 -2.57 -18.83
C TYR A 182 15.37 -3.28 -17.69
N ALA A 183 14.09 -2.97 -17.50
CA ALA A 183 13.22 -3.57 -16.49
C ALA A 183 12.34 -4.68 -17.11
N ASN A 184 12.94 -5.66 -17.79
CA ASN A 184 12.18 -6.77 -18.39
C ASN A 184 12.93 -8.11 -18.36
N LYS A 185 12.18 -9.19 -18.60
CA LYS A 185 12.68 -10.58 -18.57
C LYS A 185 13.81 -10.83 -19.57
N SER A 186 13.81 -10.18 -20.74
CA SER A 186 14.88 -10.33 -21.73
C SER A 186 16.20 -9.76 -21.23
N PHE A 187 16.16 -8.58 -20.62
CA PHE A 187 17.33 -7.98 -19.97
C PHE A 187 17.84 -8.87 -18.83
N ALA A 188 16.93 -9.34 -17.96
CA ALA A 188 17.26 -10.29 -16.88
C ALA A 188 17.96 -11.56 -17.40
N LYS A 189 17.43 -12.18 -18.45
CA LYS A 189 18.00 -13.39 -19.07
C LYS A 189 19.39 -13.15 -19.64
N LYS A 190 19.62 -11.99 -20.26
CA LYS A 190 20.91 -11.63 -20.89
C LYS A 190 22.00 -11.28 -19.87
N TYR A 191 21.65 -10.57 -18.80
CA TYR A 191 22.62 -9.99 -17.87
C TYR A 191 22.62 -10.64 -16.48
N GLY A 192 21.77 -11.65 -16.24
CA GLY A 192 21.62 -12.33 -14.96
C GLY A 192 20.94 -11.48 -13.87
N ARG A 193 20.41 -10.31 -14.21
CA ARG A 193 19.71 -9.35 -13.34
C ARG A 193 19.04 -8.26 -14.17
N LEU A 194 18.14 -7.49 -13.60
CA LEU A 194 17.65 -6.27 -14.25
C LEU A 194 18.72 -5.17 -14.32
N GLY A 195 18.45 -4.17 -15.15
CA GLY A 195 19.18 -2.91 -15.07
C GLY A 195 18.90 -2.19 -13.74
N ARG A 196 19.65 -1.12 -13.48
CA ARG A 196 19.62 -0.42 -12.19
C ARG A 196 19.59 1.08 -12.41
N SER A 197 18.71 1.75 -11.69
CA SER A 197 18.53 3.21 -11.75
C SER A 197 19.56 3.94 -10.88
N LYS A 198 19.36 5.25 -10.66
CA LYS A 198 20.08 6.04 -9.64
C LYS A 198 19.34 6.13 -8.30
N GLY A 199 18.39 5.22 -8.03
CA GLY A 199 17.62 5.13 -6.79
C GLY A 199 16.12 4.95 -7.01
N CYS A 200 15.62 5.36 -8.17
CA CYS A 200 14.22 5.22 -8.60
C CYS A 200 13.77 3.75 -8.71
N LEU A 201 12.47 3.54 -8.56
CA LEU A 201 11.81 2.24 -8.74
C LEU A 201 11.37 2.12 -10.19
N ALA A 202 12.26 1.63 -11.07
CA ALA A 202 11.92 1.59 -12.50
C ALA A 202 11.10 0.35 -12.89
N LEU A 203 10.07 0.56 -13.70
CA LEU A 203 9.06 -0.42 -14.13
C LEU A 203 9.28 -0.91 -15.56
N PRO A 204 8.73 -2.09 -15.93
CA PRO A 204 8.56 -2.49 -17.32
C PRO A 204 7.79 -1.43 -18.11
N THR A 205 8.22 -1.16 -19.35
CA THR A 205 7.62 -0.11 -20.19
C THR A 205 6.15 -0.37 -20.50
N ASP A 206 5.79 -1.64 -20.69
CA ASP A 206 4.43 -2.10 -20.99
C ASP A 206 3.48 -2.02 -19.78
N LEU A 207 4.01 -2.00 -18.56
CA LEU A 207 3.22 -1.91 -17.32
C LEU A 207 3.23 -0.52 -16.68
N ASN A 208 4.13 0.37 -17.10
CA ASN A 208 4.35 1.66 -16.44
C ASN A 208 3.06 2.48 -16.29
N SER A 209 2.40 2.83 -17.40
CA SER A 209 1.18 3.65 -17.37
C SER A 209 0.05 2.97 -16.61
N LYS A 210 -0.11 1.65 -16.74
CA LYS A 210 -1.12 0.90 -15.99
C LYS A 210 -0.88 0.98 -14.48
N ILE A 211 0.36 0.78 -14.03
CA ILE A 211 0.70 0.81 -12.61
C ILE A 211 0.53 2.22 -12.07
N ILE A 212 1.18 3.22 -12.67
CA ILE A 212 1.23 4.56 -12.07
C ILE A 212 -0.13 5.26 -12.06
N ASN A 213 -0.98 5.04 -13.07
CA ASN A 213 -2.36 5.56 -13.06
C ASN A 213 -3.26 4.84 -12.05
N LEU A 214 -2.97 3.58 -11.73
CA LEU A 214 -3.71 2.84 -10.71
C LEU A 214 -3.36 3.32 -9.30
N ILE A 215 -2.10 3.69 -9.08
CA ILE A 215 -1.56 3.97 -7.74
C ILE A 215 -1.23 5.46 -7.52
N SER A 216 -1.65 6.36 -8.41
CA SER A 216 -1.46 7.80 -8.20
C SER A 216 -2.33 8.31 -7.05
N ASP A 217 -2.00 9.51 -6.57
CA ASP A 217 -2.88 10.28 -5.69
C ASP A 217 -3.12 9.65 -4.31
N GLY A 218 -2.02 9.28 -3.64
CA GLY A 218 -2.06 8.97 -2.22
C GLY A 218 -2.28 7.49 -1.90
N VAL A 219 -1.58 6.59 -2.57
CA VAL A 219 -1.52 5.17 -2.22
C VAL A 219 -0.28 4.90 -1.37
N VAL A 220 -0.42 4.09 -0.32
CA VAL A 220 0.72 3.64 0.49
C VAL A 220 1.55 2.62 -0.29
N LEU A 221 2.84 2.91 -0.39
CA LEU A 221 3.84 2.01 -0.97
C LEU A 221 4.86 1.62 0.09
N TYR A 222 5.03 0.33 0.32
CA TYR A 222 5.99 -0.22 1.25
C TYR A 222 7.16 -0.89 0.51
N VAL A 223 8.38 -0.38 0.73
CA VAL A 223 9.62 -1.00 0.26
C VAL A 223 10.18 -1.88 1.38
N HIS A 224 9.89 -3.19 1.29
CA HIS A 224 10.33 -4.21 2.24
C HIS A 224 11.75 -4.68 1.94
N THR A 225 12.51 -4.99 2.99
CA THR A 225 13.91 -5.42 2.88
C THR A 225 14.23 -6.56 3.84
N ASN A 226 15.37 -7.20 3.61
CA ASN A 226 15.90 -8.23 4.50
C ASN A 226 16.22 -7.72 5.93
N PHE A 227 16.29 -6.41 6.14
CA PHE A 227 16.45 -5.83 7.47
C PHE A 227 15.16 -5.90 8.30
N ASP A 228 14.01 -5.88 7.62
CA ASP A 228 12.66 -5.85 8.19
C ASP A 228 12.02 -7.25 8.25
N GLU A 229 12.54 -8.23 7.51
CA GLU A 229 12.00 -9.60 7.43
C GLU A 229 12.05 -10.32 8.79
N ASN A 230 10.95 -11.00 9.14
CA ASN A 230 10.75 -11.73 10.40
C ASN A 230 10.90 -10.87 11.67
N LYS A 231 10.63 -9.57 11.56
CA LYS A 231 10.67 -8.62 12.68
C LYS A 231 9.47 -7.70 12.65
N GLU A 232 9.07 -7.25 13.82
CA GLU A 232 8.16 -6.11 13.95
C GLU A 232 8.82 -4.86 13.37
N TYR A 233 8.06 -4.12 12.57
CA TYR A 233 8.57 -2.92 11.93
C TYR A 233 8.67 -1.75 12.91
N ASP A 234 9.81 -1.06 12.93
CA ASP A 234 10.02 0.12 13.76
C ASP A 234 9.40 1.37 13.13
N PHE A 235 8.27 1.82 13.69
CA PHE A 235 7.56 3.01 13.25
C PHE A 235 7.98 4.31 13.96
N SER A 236 9.01 4.28 14.82
CA SER A 236 9.46 5.47 15.57
C SER A 236 9.93 6.63 14.68
N LYS A 237 10.25 6.33 13.42
CA LYS A 237 10.72 7.30 12.42
C LYS A 237 9.60 7.86 11.52
N LEU A 238 8.36 7.38 11.66
CA LEU A 238 7.25 7.84 10.84
C LEU A 238 7.01 9.35 11.07
N LEU A 239 6.93 10.12 9.99
CA LEU A 239 6.74 11.56 10.03
C LEU A 239 5.29 11.91 10.40
N SER A 240 5.11 12.86 11.31
CA SER A 240 3.79 13.31 11.78
C SER A 240 3.25 14.56 11.09
N LYS A 241 3.94 15.08 10.07
CA LYS A 241 3.59 16.35 9.38
C LYS A 241 3.61 16.16 7.86
N SER A 242 2.79 16.97 7.17
CA SER A 242 2.65 16.96 5.71
C SER A 242 3.91 17.41 4.96
N PHE A 243 4.00 17.01 3.68
CA PHE A 243 5.07 17.32 2.73
C PHE A 243 4.83 18.60 1.94
#